data_AF-A0A4R8G7M4-F1
#
_entry.id   AF-A0A4R8G7M4-F1
#
_cell.length_a   1.000
_cell.length_b   1.000
_cell.length_c   1.000
_cell.angle_alpha   90.00
_cell.angle_beta   90.00
_cell.angle_gamma   90.00
#
_symmetry.space_group_name_H-M   'P 1'
#
loop_
_entity.id
_entity.type
_entity.pdbx_description
1 polymer ?
#
loop_
_entity_poly.entity_id
_entity_poly.type
_entity_poly.pdbx_seq_one_letter_code
_entity_poly.pdbx_strand_id
1 'polypeptide(L)' 'MSLEPRGTSQIKQWKDRLLESVADLFDDKPGSKEPEIDVTSLRAKTGQLTLETGFLGGALAKAGLLPSARK' A
#
# COMPACT_ATOMS: atom_id res chain seq x y z
N MET A 1 29.03 14.68 -14.20
CA MET A 1 27.58 14.41 -14.02
C MET A 1 27.22 13.23 -14.91
N SER A 2 27.34 12.01 -14.39
CA SER A 2 26.83 10.82 -15.08
C SER A 2 25.32 10.78 -14.91
N LEU A 3 24.61 10.89 -16.03
CA LEU A 3 23.20 10.56 -16.10
C LEU A 3 23.08 9.04 -16.02
N GLU A 4 22.82 8.53 -14.83
CA GLU A 4 22.31 7.16 -14.69
C GLU A 4 21.00 7.08 -15.49
N PRO A 5 20.85 6.10 -16.41
CA PRO A 5 19.62 5.93 -17.16
C PRO A 5 18.50 5.71 -16.15
N ARG A 6 17.40 6.48 -16.25
CA ARG A 6 16.20 6.26 -15.43
C ARG A 6 15.67 4.86 -15.73
N GLY A 7 16.15 3.89 -14.94
CA GLY A 7 15.92 2.48 -15.12
C GLY A 7 14.44 2.18 -14.98
N THR A 8 13.87 1.70 -16.09
CA THR A 8 12.60 0.95 -16.21
C THR A 8 11.34 1.56 -15.60
N SER A 9 10.32 1.75 -16.44
CA SER A 9 8.97 2.10 -15.99
C SER A 9 8.45 1.12 -14.92
N GLN A 10 7.67 1.61 -13.96
CA GLN A 10 7.05 0.78 -12.90
C GLN A 10 6.28 -0.42 -13.49
N ILE A 11 5.70 -0.24 -14.68
CA ILE A 11 5.02 -1.31 -15.43
C ILE A 11 5.98 -2.46 -15.78
N LYS A 12 7.22 -2.16 -16.22
CA LYS A 12 8.23 -3.20 -16.49
C LYS A 12 8.62 -3.91 -15.20
N GLN A 13 8.90 -3.15 -14.14
CA GLN A 13 9.23 -3.72 -12.84
C GLN A 13 8.14 -4.66 -12.31
N TRP A 14 6.86 -4.28 -12.43
CA TRP A 14 5.74 -5.14 -12.03
C TRP A 14 5.58 -6.36 -12.92
N LYS A 15 5.79 -6.21 -14.23
CA LYS A 15 5.75 -7.33 -15.17
C LYS A 15 6.83 -8.36 -14.86
N ASP A 16 8.05 -7.92 -14.61
CA ASP A 16 9.17 -8.81 -14.35
C ASP A 16 8.97 -9.54 -13.01
N ARG A 17 8.49 -8.84 -11.97
CA ARG A 17 8.12 -9.45 -10.68
C ARG A 17 6.97 -10.46 -10.80
N LEU A 18 5.99 -10.19 -11.66
CA LEU A 18 4.90 -11.13 -11.94
C LEU A 18 5.46 -12.39 -12.59
N LEU A 19 6.26 -12.24 -13.65
CA LEU A 19 6.85 -13.37 -14.40
C LEU A 19 7.75 -14.25 -13.54
N GLU A 20 8.53 -13.65 -12.64
CA GLU A 20 9.40 -14.35 -11.70
C GLU A 20 8.61 -15.17 -10.66
N SER A 21 7.42 -14.70 -10.26
CA SER A 21 6.57 -15.34 -9.26
C SER A 21 5.49 -16.27 -9.82
N VAL A 22 5.32 -16.38 -11.14
CA VAL A 22 4.30 -17.27 -11.76
C VAL A 22 4.48 -18.73 -11.30
N ALA A 23 5.70 -19.22 -11.22
CA ALA A 23 5.95 -20.60 -10.78
C ALA A 23 5.51 -20.81 -9.34
N ASP A 24 5.83 -19.88 -8.44
CA ASP A 24 5.48 -20.00 -7.01
C ASP A 24 3.99 -19.77 -6.72
N LEU A 25 3.29 -18.97 -7.55
CA LEU A 25 1.87 -18.65 -7.39
C LEU A 25 0.93 -19.73 -7.94
N PHE A 26 1.37 -20.48 -8.97
CA PHE A 26 0.53 -21.44 -9.70
C PHE A 26 1.00 -22.89 -9.57
N ASP A 27 2.15 -23.17 -8.95
CA ASP A 27 2.52 -24.54 -8.56
C ASP A 27 1.71 -24.94 -7.33
N ASP A 28 1.01 -26.08 -7.39
CA ASP A 28 0.22 -26.68 -6.29
C ASP A 28 1.17 -27.34 -5.25
N LYS A 29 2.31 -26.71 -5.01
CA LYS A 29 3.16 -27.05 -3.87
C LYS A 29 2.37 -26.67 -2.63
N PRO A 30 2.38 -27.46 -1.55
CA PRO A 30 1.87 -27.02 -0.27
C PRO A 30 2.78 -25.87 0.20
N GLY A 31 2.41 -24.65 -0.21
CA GLY A 31 3.04 -23.42 0.23
C GLY A 31 3.03 -23.40 1.75
N SER A 32 4.12 -22.90 2.33
CA SER A 32 4.22 -22.66 3.77
C SER A 32 2.90 -22.09 4.25
N LYS A 33 2.15 -22.89 5.04
CA LYS A 33 0.79 -22.64 5.51
C LYS A 33 0.62 -21.14 5.68
N GLU A 34 -0.01 -20.51 4.69
CA GLU A 34 -0.13 -19.06 4.66
C GLU A 34 -0.82 -18.69 5.98
N PRO A 35 -0.30 -17.71 6.73
CA PRO A 35 -0.92 -17.34 7.99
C PRO A 35 -2.40 -17.11 7.72
N GLU A 36 -3.27 -17.62 8.57
CA GLU A 36 -4.71 -17.40 8.42
C GLU A 36 -4.96 -15.91 8.59
N ILE A 37 -5.01 -15.18 7.48
CA ILE A 37 -5.21 -13.73 7.48
C ILE A 37 -6.70 -13.49 7.73
N ASP A 38 -7.02 -12.93 8.90
CA ASP A 38 -8.36 -12.45 9.18
C ASP A 38 -8.66 -11.17 8.39
N VAL A 39 -9.10 -11.37 7.15
CA VAL A 39 -9.47 -10.30 6.21
C VAL A 39 -10.61 -9.44 6.77
N THR A 40 -11.48 -10.00 7.62
CA THR A 40 -12.60 -9.27 8.24
C THR A 40 -12.06 -8.24 9.23
N SER A 41 -11.16 -8.66 10.13
CA SER A 41 -10.48 -7.76 11.06
C SER A 41 -9.66 -6.69 10.35
N LEU A 42 -8.97 -7.05 9.26
CA LEU A 42 -8.24 -6.06 8.45
C LEU A 42 -9.16 -5.01 7.83
N ARG A 43 -10.31 -5.41 7.26
CA ARG A 43 -11.29 -4.46 6.71
C ARG A 43 -11.88 -3.54 7.77
N ALA A 44 -12.18 -4.08 8.95
CA ALA A 44 -12.64 -3.29 10.09
C ALA A 44 -11.62 -2.24 10.51
N LYS A 45 -10.34 -2.64 10.67
CA LYS A 45 -9.24 -1.73 11.02
C LYS A 45 -9.02 -0.65 9.95
N THR A 46 -9.08 -1.00 8.66
CA THR A 46 -8.99 -0.03 7.56
C THR A 46 -10.13 0.99 7.60
N GLY A 47 -11.36 0.54 7.88
CA GLY A 47 -12.51 1.42 8.05
C GLY A 47 -12.36 2.38 9.24
N GLN A 48 -11.94 1.85 10.39
CA GLN A 48 -11.66 2.64 11.59
C GLN A 48 -10.59 3.71 11.34
N LEU A 49 -9.43 3.33 10.78
CA LEU A 49 -8.34 4.26 10.49
C LEU A 49 -8.77 5.35 9.49
N THR A 50 -9.63 5.01 8.53
CA THR A 50 -10.19 5.98 7.58
C THR A 50 -11.07 7.01 8.28
N LEU A 51 -11.93 6.57 9.20
CA LEU A 51 -12.79 7.45 9.99
C LEU A 51 -11.98 8.33 10.95
N GLU A 52 -11.03 7.74 11.68
CA GLU A 52 -10.15 8.47 12.61
C GLU A 52 -9.33 9.53 11.89
N THR A 53 -8.69 9.16 10.78
CA THR A 53 -7.88 10.09 9.98
C THR A 53 -8.73 11.21 9.39
N GLY A 54 -9.92 10.90 8.88
CA GLY A 54 -10.85 11.90 8.36
C GLY A 54 -11.34 12.86 9.44
N PHE A 55 -11.70 12.34 10.62
CA PHE A 55 -12.10 13.13 11.78
C PHE A 55 -10.97 14.06 12.23
N LEU A 56 -9.76 13.53 12.45
CA LEU A 56 -8.61 14.31 12.90
C LEU A 56 -8.19 15.36 11.87
N GLY A 57 -8.13 15.01 10.58
CA GLY A 57 -7.85 15.96 9.51
C GLY A 57 -8.87 17.10 9.46
N GLY A 58 -10.16 16.79 9.60
CA GLY A 58 -11.23 17.78 9.69
C GLY A 58 -11.13 18.67 10.93
N ALA A 59 -10.84 18.09 12.10
CA ALA A 59 -10.65 18.83 13.34
C ALA A 59 -9.44 19.78 13.27
N LEU A 60 -8.31 19.31 12.76
CA LEU A 60 -7.10 20.12 12.56
C LEU A 60 -7.34 21.25 11.54
N ALA A 61 -8.13 21.00 10.49
CA ALA A 61 -8.53 22.03 9.53
C ALA A 61 -9.35 23.14 10.23
N LYS A 62 -10.32 22.76 11.05
CA LYS A 62 -11.15 23.70 11.83
C LYS A 62 -10.35 24.47 12.87
N ALA A 63 -9.33 23.84 13.45
CA ALA A 63 -8.40 24.48 14.39
C ALA A 63 -7.33 25.34 13.70
N GLY A 64 -7.25 25.35 12.36
CA GLY A 64 -6.22 26.10 11.63
C GLY A 64 -4.80 25.53 11.76
N LEU A 65 -4.67 24.26 12.14
CA LEU A 65 -3.40 23.60 12.44
C LEU A 65 -2.86 22.71 11.31
N LEU A 66 -3.58 22.62 10.18
CA LEU A 66 -3.04 21.95 9.01
C LEU A 66 -1.93 22.81 8.36
N PRO A 67 -0.82 22.21 7.90
CA PRO A 67 0.20 22.95 7.18
C PRO A 67 -0.35 23.63 5.91
N SER A 68 -1.37 23.04 5.28
CA SER A 68 -2.12 23.63 4.15
C SER A 68 -3.06 24.79 4.56
N ALA A 69 -3.32 24.99 5.85
CA ALA A 69 -4.11 26.09 6.39
C ALA A 69 -3.26 27.32 6.76
N ARG A 70 -1.93 27.22 6.67
CA ARG A 70 -1.04 28.39 6.78
C ARG A 70 -0.97 29.09 5.42
N LYS A 71 -1.45 30.34 5.37
CA LYS A 71 -1.22 31.29 4.27
C LYS A 71 0.25 31.67 4.17
#